data_AF-A0A9W8CWR1-F1
#
_entry.id   AF-A0A9W8CWR1-F1
#
_cell.length_a   1.000
_cell.length_b   1.000
_cell.length_c   1.000
_cell.angle_alpha   90.00
_cell.angle_beta   90.00
_cell.angle_gamma   90.00
#
_symmetry.space_group_name_H-M   'P 1'
#
loop_
_entity.id
_entity.type
_entity.pdbx_description
1 polymer ?
#
loop_
_entity_poly.entity_id
_entity_poly.type
_entity_poly.pdbx_seq_one_letter_code
_entity_poly.pdbx_strand_id
1 'polypeptide(L)'
;MKDTGSAPQLNTLGGANRFSHKSFTQRAKEIEINAPRRIVRDFDEPDEHGSYFAEALQKWSELNCTRDYSAFMRRVSSYRQSLAQVLYHKEDIVSAIEDYLTTEHELVLVPILDLMTTLVRDLQEEVLPYYERLVRRIMALVRSDSIEVIEAAFNALAYLFKYLAKHLTADLRPTFTLLAPMLG
;
A
#
# COMPACT_ATOMS: atom_id res chain seq x y z
N MET A 1 -9.06 -0.70 -53.08
CA MET A 1 -9.56 0.39 -52.21
C MET A 1 -9.11 0.09 -50.79
N LYS A 2 -8.51 1.06 -50.09
CA LYS A 2 -7.93 0.87 -48.75
C LYS A 2 -9.04 1.02 -47.70
N ASP A 3 -9.35 -0.06 -47.00
CA ASP A 3 -10.13 -0.02 -45.76
C ASP A 3 -9.22 0.44 -44.61
N THR A 4 -9.19 1.75 -44.37
CA THR A 4 -8.66 2.33 -43.14
C THR A 4 -9.83 2.90 -42.34
N GLY A 5 -10.65 2.01 -41.79
CA GLY A 5 -11.69 2.34 -40.82
C GLY A 5 -11.06 2.57 -39.45
N SER A 6 -11.14 3.80 -38.97
CA SER A 6 -10.62 4.30 -37.69
C SER A 6 -11.15 3.49 -36.50
N ALA A 7 -10.31 2.61 -35.94
CA ALA A 7 -10.61 1.80 -34.75
C ALA A 7 -10.37 2.43 -33.34
N PRO A 8 -9.73 3.61 -33.14
CA PRO A 8 -9.33 4.03 -31.79
C PRO A 8 -10.43 4.64 -30.92
N GLN A 9 -11.66 4.82 -31.43
CA GLN A 9 -12.73 5.58 -30.72
C GLN A 9 -13.87 4.72 -30.15
N LEU A 10 -13.80 3.39 -30.28
CA LEU A 10 -14.92 2.50 -29.91
C LEU A 10 -15.21 2.45 -28.39
N ASN A 11 -14.24 2.78 -27.53
CA ASN A 11 -14.40 2.76 -26.06
C ASN A 11 -14.60 4.14 -25.41
N THR A 12 -14.57 5.24 -26.17
CA THR A 12 -14.72 6.62 -25.65
C THR A 12 -16.16 7.10 -25.60
N LEU A 13 -17.03 6.54 -26.42
CA LEU A 13 -18.46 6.80 -26.38
C LEU A 13 -19.05 5.82 -25.38
N GLY A 14 -19.61 6.32 -24.27
CA GLY A 14 -20.22 5.52 -23.20
C GLY A 14 -21.32 4.61 -23.74
N GLY A 15 -20.93 3.44 -24.23
CA GLY A 15 -21.81 2.41 -24.74
C GLY A 15 -22.39 1.58 -23.60
N ALA A 16 -23.50 0.89 -23.87
CA ALA A 16 -24.22 0.02 -22.92
C ALA A 16 -23.41 -1.17 -22.37
N ASN A 17 -22.12 -1.29 -22.71
CA ASN A 17 -21.24 -2.32 -22.19
C ASN A 17 -20.74 -1.95 -20.80
N ARG A 18 -21.23 -2.68 -19.78
CA ARG A 18 -20.81 -2.55 -18.38
C ARG A 18 -19.32 -2.79 -18.17
N PHE A 19 -18.67 -3.58 -19.02
CA PHE A 19 -17.25 -3.89 -18.94
C PHE A 19 -16.56 -3.47 -20.24
N SER A 20 -15.58 -2.57 -20.12
CA SER A 20 -14.74 -2.14 -21.23
C SER A 20 -13.26 -2.38 -20.88
N HIS A 21 -12.50 -2.86 -21.86
CA HIS A 21 -11.06 -3.05 -21.69
C HIS A 21 -10.36 -1.69 -21.63
N LYS A 22 -9.55 -1.49 -20.59
CA LYS A 22 -8.68 -0.32 -20.42
C LYS A 22 -7.23 -0.75 -20.54
N SER A 23 -6.45 -0.02 -21.34
CA SER A 23 -5.02 -0.27 -21.44
C SER A 23 -4.29 0.13 -20.15
N PHE A 24 -3.07 -0.39 -19.95
CA PHE A 24 -2.22 -0.03 -18.81
C PHE A 24 -2.06 1.49 -18.67
N THR A 25 -1.73 2.17 -19.78
CA THR A 25 -1.55 3.63 -19.80
C THR A 25 -2.83 4.38 -19.45
N GLN A 26 -4.00 3.85 -19.84
CA GLN A 26 -5.28 4.47 -19.50
C GLN A 26 -5.60 4.31 -18.01
N ARG A 27 -5.42 3.10 -17.46
CA ARG A 27 -5.58 2.85 -16.01
C ARG A 27 -4.60 3.71 -15.20
N ALA A 28 -3.33 3.80 -15.62
CA ALA A 28 -2.33 4.61 -14.92
C ALA A 28 -2.67 6.11 -14.87
N LYS A 29 -3.30 6.66 -15.92
CA LYS A 29 -3.78 8.06 -15.94
C LYS A 29 -4.99 8.30 -15.03
N GLU A 30 -5.77 7.26 -14.74
CA GLU A 30 -6.95 7.34 -13.88
C GLU A 30 -6.59 7.19 -12.38
N ILE A 31 -5.37 6.74 -12.06
CA ILE A 31 -4.91 6.63 -10.67
C ILE A 31 -4.78 8.04 -10.07
N GLU A 32 -5.64 8.34 -9.09
CA GLU A 32 -5.50 9.52 -8.25
C GLU A 32 -5.07 9.11 -6.84
N ILE A 33 -3.82 9.42 -6.47
CA ILE A 33 -3.28 9.17 -5.12
C ILE A 33 -3.83 10.25 -4.18
N ASN A 34 -5.01 10.01 -3.59
CA ASN A 34 -5.72 10.95 -2.72
C ASN A 34 -5.52 10.65 -1.22
N ALA A 35 -4.27 10.59 -0.73
CA ALA A 35 -3.96 10.37 0.69
C ALA A 35 -4.58 11.40 1.69
N PRO A 36 -4.70 12.71 1.38
CA PRO A 36 -5.31 13.67 2.32
C PRO A 36 -6.85 13.70 2.26
N ARG A 37 -7.47 13.24 1.16
CA ARG A 37 -8.92 13.33 0.92
C ARG A 37 -9.66 11.99 0.94
N ARG A 38 -8.99 10.87 1.24
CA ARG A 38 -9.71 9.62 1.51
C ARG A 38 -10.50 9.81 2.80
N ILE A 39 -11.74 10.20 2.61
CA ILE A 39 -12.71 10.49 3.67
C ILE A 39 -12.72 9.29 4.61
N VAL A 40 -12.62 9.62 5.89
CA VAL A 40 -12.72 8.83 7.13
C VAL A 40 -13.98 7.93 7.15
N ARG A 41 -14.21 7.07 6.16
CA ARG A 41 -15.49 6.34 6.00
C ARG A 41 -15.43 4.83 6.19
N ASP A 42 -14.25 4.22 6.17
CA ASP A 42 -14.17 2.75 6.15
C ASP A 42 -13.62 2.10 7.42
N PHE A 43 -13.20 2.88 8.42
CA PHE A 43 -12.84 2.34 9.73
C PHE A 43 -13.42 3.28 10.79
N ASP A 44 -14.32 2.75 11.62
CA ASP A 44 -14.63 3.34 12.91
C ASP A 44 -13.29 3.61 13.63
N GLU A 45 -13.19 4.70 14.41
CA GLU A 45 -12.02 4.82 15.28
C GLU A 45 -12.00 3.58 16.18
N PRO A 46 -10.89 2.82 16.22
CA PRO A 46 -10.76 1.70 17.13
C PRO A 46 -11.09 2.18 18.54
N ASP A 47 -11.70 1.30 19.34
CA ASP A 47 -11.85 1.53 20.78
C ASP A 47 -10.52 2.03 21.39
N GLU A 48 -10.56 2.66 22.56
CA GLU A 48 -9.42 3.34 23.22
C GLU A 48 -8.13 2.48 23.39
N HIS A 49 -8.21 1.16 23.16
CA HIS A 49 -7.12 0.19 23.20
C HIS A 49 -6.94 -0.64 21.91
N GLY A 50 -7.77 -0.39 20.89
CA GLY A 50 -7.71 -1.02 19.58
C GLY A 50 -6.53 -0.51 18.76
N SER A 51 -6.13 -1.29 17.78
CA SER A 51 -5.01 -0.99 16.87
C SER A 51 -5.53 -1.00 15.44
N TYR A 52 -5.20 0.04 14.66
CA TYR A 52 -5.59 0.11 13.25
C TYR A 52 -4.96 -1.05 12.46
N PHE A 53 -3.76 -1.48 12.85
CA PHE A 53 -3.13 -2.67 12.29
C PHE A 53 -3.95 -3.95 12.54
N ALA A 54 -4.44 -4.15 13.76
CA ALA A 54 -5.24 -5.32 14.11
C ALA A 54 -6.57 -5.39 13.33
N GLU A 55 -7.25 -4.25 13.15
CA GLU A 55 -8.49 -4.16 12.38
C GLU A 55 -8.27 -4.42 10.87
N ALA A 56 -7.28 -3.76 10.28
CA ALA A 56 -6.95 -3.94 8.87
C ALA A 56 -6.60 -5.40 8.58
N LEU A 57 -5.94 -6.04 9.52
CA LEU A 57 -5.59 -7.44 9.42
C LEU A 57 -6.79 -8.38 9.50
N GLN A 58 -7.72 -8.13 10.41
CA GLN A 58 -8.98 -8.88 10.47
C GLN A 58 -9.72 -8.75 9.13
N LYS A 59 -9.84 -7.52 8.61
CA LYS A 59 -10.42 -7.25 7.29
C LYS A 59 -9.73 -8.06 6.18
N TRP A 60 -8.42 -8.03 6.10
CA TRP A 60 -7.69 -8.76 5.07
C TRP A 60 -7.73 -10.28 5.25
N SER A 61 -7.99 -10.78 6.47
CA SER A 61 -8.25 -12.21 6.70
C SER A 61 -9.56 -12.69 6.10
N GLU A 62 -10.54 -11.80 5.93
CA GLU A 62 -11.81 -12.09 5.29
C GLU A 62 -11.74 -11.91 3.77
N LEU A 63 -10.87 -11.02 3.29
CA LEU A 63 -10.74 -10.68 1.86
C LEU A 63 -9.70 -11.51 1.10
N ASN A 64 -8.61 -11.95 1.75
CA ASN A 64 -7.50 -12.63 1.09
C ASN A 64 -7.26 -14.05 1.65
N CYS A 65 -7.59 -15.06 0.84
CA CYS A 65 -7.42 -16.47 1.18
C CYS A 65 -6.19 -17.11 0.53
N THR A 66 -5.19 -16.32 0.13
CA THR A 66 -3.99 -16.86 -0.51
C THR A 66 -3.13 -17.62 0.50
N ARG A 67 -2.32 -18.57 -0.01
CA ARG A 67 -1.37 -19.34 0.81
C ARG A 67 -0.38 -18.43 1.52
N ASP A 68 0.13 -17.43 0.80
CA ASP A 68 1.15 -16.53 1.30
C ASP A 68 0.58 -15.60 2.38
N TYR A 69 -0.64 -15.09 2.19
CA TYR A 69 -1.33 -14.35 3.25
C TYR A 69 -1.59 -15.21 4.49
N SER A 70 -2.03 -16.46 4.30
CA SER A 70 -2.26 -17.39 5.41
C SER A 70 -0.97 -17.74 6.16
N ALA A 71 0.18 -17.77 5.47
CA ALA A 71 1.49 -17.96 6.09
C ALA A 71 1.93 -16.72 6.88
N PHE A 72 1.77 -15.51 6.30
CA PHE A 72 2.01 -14.24 6.98
C PHE A 72 1.14 -14.10 8.24
N MET A 73 -0.16 -14.43 8.12
CA MET A 73 -1.11 -14.39 9.22
C MET A 73 -0.66 -15.24 10.41
N ARG A 74 -0.19 -16.46 10.17
CA ARG A 74 0.29 -17.36 11.23
C ARG A 74 1.54 -16.83 11.93
N ARG A 75 2.41 -16.10 11.23
CA ARG A 75 3.63 -15.53 11.82
C ARG A 75 3.34 -14.37 12.77
N VAL A 76 2.29 -13.59 12.47
CA VAL A 76 2.04 -12.35 13.20
C VAL A 76 0.80 -12.47 14.11
N SER A 77 -0.02 -13.53 13.98
CA SER A 77 -1.26 -13.76 14.76
C SER A 77 -1.10 -13.64 16.26
N SER A 78 0.06 -13.99 16.81
CA SER A 78 0.36 -13.92 18.24
C SER A 78 0.48 -12.49 18.79
N TYR A 79 0.67 -11.49 17.94
CA TYR A 79 1.09 -10.13 18.37
C TYR A 79 0.00 -9.06 18.20
N ARG A 80 -1.22 -9.43 17.82
CA ARG A 80 -2.26 -8.50 17.30
C ARG A 80 -3.39 -8.18 18.27
N GLN A 81 -3.34 -8.65 19.51
CA GLN A 81 -4.48 -8.54 20.43
C GLN A 81 -4.71 -7.12 20.99
N SER A 82 -3.66 -6.28 21.04
CA SER A 82 -3.78 -4.89 21.50
C SER A 82 -2.66 -4.02 20.93
N LEU A 83 -2.84 -2.70 20.94
CA LEU A 83 -1.81 -1.75 20.53
C LEU A 83 -0.49 -1.92 21.31
N ALA A 84 -0.57 -2.24 22.60
CA ALA A 84 0.61 -2.48 23.42
C ALA A 84 1.43 -3.69 22.94
N GLN A 85 0.76 -4.75 22.47
CA GLN A 85 1.43 -5.92 21.89
C GLN A 85 2.11 -5.57 20.56
N VAL A 86 1.44 -4.77 19.73
CA VAL A 86 2.00 -4.28 18.46
C VAL A 86 3.25 -3.43 18.70
N LEU A 87 3.23 -2.55 19.69
CA LEU A 87 4.39 -1.73 20.08
C LEU A 87 5.55 -2.58 20.63
N TYR A 88 5.25 -3.60 21.42
CA TYR A 88 6.26 -4.49 22.00
C TYR A 88 6.94 -5.36 20.94
N HIS A 89 6.17 -5.89 19.98
CA HIS A 89 6.64 -6.77 18.91
C HIS A 89 6.92 -6.05 17.58
N LYS A 90 7.05 -4.72 17.58
CA LYS A 90 7.17 -3.90 16.37
C LYS A 90 8.27 -4.39 15.41
N GLU A 91 9.41 -4.83 15.94
CA GLU A 91 10.53 -5.33 15.12
C GLU A 91 10.18 -6.63 14.39
N ASP A 92 9.56 -7.59 15.07
CA ASP A 92 9.12 -8.85 14.49
C ASP A 92 8.06 -8.63 13.40
N ILE A 93 7.12 -7.70 13.66
CA ILE A 93 6.04 -7.34 12.74
C ILE A 93 6.62 -6.67 11.49
N VAL A 94 7.51 -5.69 11.66
CA VAL A 94 8.16 -4.99 10.54
C VAL A 94 9.00 -5.96 9.71
N SER A 95 9.79 -6.82 10.35
CA SER A 95 10.57 -7.84 9.64
C SER A 95 9.66 -8.79 8.86
N ALA A 96 8.55 -9.24 9.45
CA ALA A 96 7.59 -10.06 8.73
C ALA A 96 6.98 -9.32 7.53
N ILE A 97 6.65 -8.04 7.65
CA ILE A 97 6.13 -7.25 6.51
C ILE A 97 7.19 -7.14 5.41
N GLU A 98 8.44 -6.82 5.76
CA GLU A 98 9.53 -6.69 4.79
C GLU A 98 9.80 -7.97 4.00
N ASP A 99 9.70 -9.13 4.65
CA ASP A 99 9.91 -10.44 4.01
C ASP A 99 8.88 -10.71 2.90
N TYR A 100 7.65 -10.20 3.05
CA TYR A 100 6.58 -10.37 2.05
C TYR A 100 6.49 -9.19 1.06
N LEU A 101 7.23 -8.09 1.26
CA LEU A 101 7.33 -6.97 0.31
C LEU A 101 8.33 -7.27 -0.83
N THR A 102 8.11 -8.39 -1.52
CA THR A 102 8.91 -8.84 -2.66
C THR A 102 8.00 -9.14 -3.85
N THR A 103 8.52 -8.97 -5.06
CA THR A 103 7.75 -9.19 -6.31
C THR A 103 7.30 -10.65 -6.47
N GLU A 104 7.90 -11.59 -5.72
CA GLU A 104 7.51 -13.00 -5.70
C GLU A 104 6.11 -13.23 -5.14
N HIS A 105 5.60 -12.33 -4.29
CA HIS A 105 4.34 -12.48 -3.59
C HIS A 105 3.24 -11.56 -4.12
N GLU A 106 3.09 -11.43 -5.44
CA GLU A 106 2.20 -10.45 -6.09
C GLU A 106 0.77 -10.40 -5.49
N LEU A 107 0.17 -11.56 -5.23
CA LEU A 107 -1.21 -11.68 -4.71
C LEU A 107 -1.39 -11.21 -3.25
N VAL A 108 -0.29 -11.03 -2.51
CA VAL A 108 -0.30 -10.57 -1.12
C VAL A 108 0.27 -9.16 -0.97
N LEU A 109 0.86 -8.58 -2.02
CA LEU A 109 1.48 -7.26 -1.92
C LEU A 109 0.48 -6.17 -1.54
N VAL A 110 -0.72 -6.18 -2.14
CA VAL A 110 -1.76 -5.20 -1.82
C VAL A 110 -2.15 -5.23 -0.34
N PRO A 111 -2.52 -6.37 0.28
CA PRO A 111 -2.81 -6.41 1.71
C PRO A 111 -1.59 -6.04 2.57
N ILE A 112 -0.39 -6.48 2.21
CA ILE A 112 0.81 -6.16 3.00
C ILE A 112 1.14 -4.67 2.97
N LEU A 113 0.97 -4.02 1.82
CA LEU A 113 1.14 -2.58 1.67
C LEU A 113 0.12 -1.80 2.52
N ASP A 114 -1.15 -2.22 2.52
CA ASP A 114 -2.19 -1.60 3.34
C ASP A 114 -1.92 -1.79 4.85
N LEU A 115 -1.56 -3.01 5.27
CA LEU A 115 -1.18 -3.32 6.64
C LEU A 115 0.02 -2.53 7.14
N MET A 116 1.01 -2.31 6.27
CA MET A 116 2.14 -1.47 6.60
C MET A 116 1.71 -0.01 6.82
N THR A 117 0.77 0.53 6.02
CA THR A 117 0.29 1.90 6.25
C THR A 117 -0.45 2.06 7.57
N THR A 118 -1.23 1.06 7.98
CA THR A 118 -1.94 1.08 9.26
C THR A 118 -0.99 0.86 10.44
N LEU A 119 0.05 0.03 10.28
CA LEU A 119 1.13 -0.10 11.25
C LEU A 119 1.89 1.23 11.44
N VAL A 120 2.19 1.94 10.35
CA VAL A 120 2.84 3.25 10.40
C VAL A 120 1.98 4.28 11.14
N ARG A 121 0.65 4.21 10.97
CA ARG A 121 -0.30 5.04 11.71
C ARG A 121 -0.28 4.75 13.21
N ASP A 122 -0.23 3.47 13.58
CA ASP A 122 -0.18 3.03 14.99
C ASP A 122 1.15 3.42 15.67
N LEU A 123 2.27 3.19 14.99
CA LEU A 123 3.62 3.37 15.56
C LEU A 123 4.14 4.83 15.47
N GLN A 124 3.71 5.60 14.48
CA GLN A 124 4.17 6.98 14.23
C GLN A 124 5.70 7.13 14.29
N GLU A 125 6.24 7.81 15.31
CA GLU A 125 7.68 8.13 15.44
C GLU A 125 8.53 6.87 15.66
N GLU A 126 7.94 5.82 16.22
CA GLU A 126 8.62 4.54 16.47
C GLU A 126 9.00 3.82 15.17
N VAL A 127 8.47 4.23 14.00
CA VAL A 127 8.83 3.67 12.69
C VAL A 127 10.11 4.28 12.10
N LEU A 128 10.56 5.44 12.60
CA LEU A 128 11.71 6.15 12.03
C LEU A 128 12.97 5.28 11.84
N PRO A 129 13.33 4.34 12.74
CA PRO A 129 14.47 3.44 12.53
C PRO A 129 14.32 2.50 11.32
N TYR A 130 13.09 2.16 10.96
CA TYR A 130 12.76 1.22 9.87
C TYR A 130 12.39 1.92 8.56
N TYR A 131 12.16 3.25 8.62
CA TYR A 131 11.68 4.07 7.50
C TYR A 131 12.45 3.85 6.20
N GLU A 132 13.78 3.94 6.25
CA GLU A 132 14.60 3.83 5.03
C GLU A 132 14.44 2.44 4.38
N ARG A 133 14.44 1.38 5.18
CA ARG A 133 14.28 0.01 4.70
C ARG A 133 12.92 -0.20 4.07
N LEU A 134 11.85 0.26 4.73
CA LEU A 134 10.48 0.17 4.23
C LEU A 134 10.32 0.92 2.90
N VAL A 135 10.79 2.17 2.83
CA VAL A 135 10.70 2.94 1.58
C VAL A 135 11.48 2.26 0.46
N ARG A 136 12.69 1.73 0.70
CA ARG A 136 13.44 0.96 -0.31
C ARG A 136 12.67 -0.25 -0.83
N ARG A 137 12.02 -1.00 0.07
CA ARG A 137 11.17 -2.15 -0.32
C ARG A 137 10.00 -1.71 -1.19
N ILE A 138 9.29 -0.65 -0.81
CA ILE A 138 8.16 -0.13 -1.60
C ILE A 138 8.62 0.37 -2.97
N MET A 139 9.73 1.11 -3.04
CA MET A 139 10.28 1.60 -4.30
C MET A 139 10.64 0.46 -5.26
N ALA A 140 11.10 -0.69 -4.75
CA ALA A 140 11.37 -1.86 -5.57
C ALA A 140 10.09 -2.41 -6.23
N LEU A 141 8.94 -2.31 -5.55
CA LEU A 141 7.64 -2.78 -6.05
C LEU A 141 7.04 -1.88 -7.13
N VAL A 142 7.47 -0.62 -7.23
CA VAL A 142 6.99 0.31 -8.27
C VAL A 142 7.41 -0.11 -9.69
N ARG A 143 8.39 -1.01 -9.80
CA ARG A 143 8.80 -1.63 -11.08
C ARG A 143 7.99 -2.87 -11.45
N SER A 144 6.94 -3.19 -10.70
CA SER A 144 6.05 -4.32 -11.00
C SER A 144 5.24 -4.07 -12.28
N ASP A 145 4.87 -5.13 -12.99
CA ASP A 145 3.99 -5.06 -14.16
C ASP A 145 2.50 -4.88 -13.77
N SER A 146 2.19 -5.09 -12.48
CA SER A 146 0.83 -5.01 -11.96
C SER A 146 0.47 -3.60 -11.53
N ILE A 147 -0.52 -3.02 -12.20
CA ILE A 147 -1.05 -1.67 -11.92
C ILE A 147 -1.56 -1.55 -10.49
N GLU A 148 -2.19 -2.62 -9.99
CA GLU A 148 -2.76 -2.64 -8.64
C GLU A 148 -1.66 -2.58 -7.58
N VAL A 149 -0.54 -3.27 -7.82
CA VAL A 149 0.64 -3.20 -6.95
C VAL A 149 1.28 -1.81 -7.02
N ILE A 150 1.41 -1.23 -8.22
CA ILE A 150 1.96 0.12 -8.39
C ILE A 150 1.10 1.14 -7.65
N GLU A 151 -0.22 1.10 -7.83
CA GLU A 151 -1.17 1.97 -7.16
C GLU A 151 -1.10 1.82 -5.64
N ALA A 152 -1.10 0.57 -5.15
CA ALA A 152 -0.97 0.29 -3.72
C ALA A 152 0.37 0.79 -3.17
N ALA A 153 1.47 0.65 -3.91
CA ALA A 153 2.80 1.10 -3.50
C ALA A 153 2.86 2.63 -3.39
N PHE A 154 2.33 3.35 -4.38
CA PHE A 154 2.27 4.81 -4.33
C PHE A 154 1.33 5.33 -3.24
N ASN A 155 0.17 4.68 -3.06
CA ASN A 155 -0.72 4.98 -1.94
C ASN A 155 0.00 4.76 -0.61
N ALA A 156 0.75 3.65 -0.46
CA ALA A 156 1.51 3.37 0.74
C ALA A 156 2.58 4.42 1.03
N LEU A 157 3.34 4.85 0.01
CA LEU A 157 4.29 5.96 0.14
C LEU A 157 3.60 7.25 0.57
N ALA A 158 2.47 7.59 -0.03
CA ALA A 158 1.74 8.81 0.28
C ALA A 158 1.23 8.81 1.74
N TYR A 159 0.70 7.68 2.23
CA TYR A 159 0.30 7.54 3.62
C TYR A 159 1.48 7.56 4.59
N LEU A 160 2.58 6.91 4.24
CA LEU A 160 3.80 6.91 5.03
C LEU A 160 4.35 8.34 5.19
N PHE A 161 4.39 9.13 4.12
CA PHE A 161 4.74 10.55 4.19
C PHE A 161 3.71 11.39 4.95
N LYS A 162 2.42 11.09 4.80
CA LYS A 162 1.36 11.79 5.55
C LYS A 162 1.52 11.63 7.06
N TYR A 163 1.74 10.40 7.55
CA TYR A 163 1.86 10.13 8.98
C TYR A 163 3.20 10.61 9.56
N LEU A 164 4.26 10.57 8.77
CA LEU A 164 5.60 11.01 9.19
C LEU A 164 5.89 12.48 8.85
N ALA A 165 4.94 13.22 8.27
CA ALA A 165 5.15 14.58 7.77
C ALA A 165 5.82 15.48 8.81
N LYS A 166 5.35 15.47 10.08
CA LYS A 166 5.92 16.27 11.17
C LYS A 166 7.42 16.04 11.39
N HIS A 167 7.91 14.81 11.17
CA HIS A 167 9.32 14.45 11.33
C HIS A 167 10.12 14.73 10.08
N LEU A 168 9.56 14.39 8.92
CA LEU A 168 10.25 14.52 7.63
C LEU A 168 10.43 15.99 7.22
N THR A 169 9.55 16.89 7.65
CA THR A 169 9.69 18.33 7.37
C THR A 169 10.88 18.96 8.08
N ALA A 170 11.45 18.32 9.09
CA ALA A 170 12.66 18.83 9.75
C ALA A 170 13.90 18.71 8.85
N ASP A 171 14.02 17.60 8.10
CA ASP A 171 15.05 17.43 7.07
C ASP A 171 14.53 16.57 5.91
N LEU A 172 14.27 17.22 4.77
CA LEU A 172 13.77 16.56 3.57
C LEU A 172 14.87 15.96 2.70
N ARG A 173 16.15 16.31 2.93
CA ARG A 173 17.26 15.88 2.05
C ARG A 173 17.43 14.36 2.02
N PRO A 174 17.36 13.62 3.13
CA PRO A 174 17.47 12.15 3.11
C PRO A 174 16.33 11.51 2.32
N THR A 175 15.10 11.98 2.54
CA THR A 175 13.91 11.51 1.81
C THR A 175 14.00 11.79 0.32
N PHE A 176 14.43 13.00 -0.06
CA PHE A 176 14.64 13.34 -1.46
C PHE A 176 15.71 12.46 -2.10
N THR A 177 16.85 12.26 -1.43
CA THR A 177 17.94 11.39 -1.91
C THR A 177 17.46 9.97 -2.12
N LEU A 178 16.58 9.49 -1.25
CA LEU A 178 16.00 8.14 -1.34
C LEU A 178 15.05 8.00 -2.54
N LEU A 179 14.22 9.01 -2.79
CA LEU A 179 13.24 9.03 -3.89
C LEU A 179 13.81 9.48 -5.24
N ALA A 180 14.96 10.15 -5.26
CA ALA A 180 15.58 10.68 -6.48
C ALA A 180 15.68 9.66 -7.63
N PRO A 181 16.05 8.37 -7.41
CA PRO A 181 16.09 7.38 -8.47
C PRO A 181 14.75 7.12 -9.18
N MET A 182 13.63 7.50 -8.58
CA MET A 182 12.29 7.37 -9.17
C MET A 182 11.84 8.62 -9.93
N LEU A 183 12.39 9.79 -9.61
CA LEU A 183 11.90 11.07 -10.10
C LEU A 183 12.57 11.52 -11.42
N GLY A 184 13.64 10.83 -11.84
CA GLY A 184 14.38 11.12 -13.07
C GLY A 184 15.67 11.87 -12.82
#